data_AF-A0A946K471-F1
#
_entry.id   AF-A0A946K471-F1
#
_cell.length_a   1.000
_cell.length_b   1.000
_cell.length_c   1.000
_cell.angle_alpha   90.00
_cell.angle_beta   90.00
_cell.angle_gamma   90.00
#
_symmetry.space_group_name_H-M   'P 1'
#
loop_
_entity.id
_entity.type
_entity.pdbx_description
1 polymer ?
#
loop_
_entity_poly.entity_id
_entity_poly.type
_entity_poly.pdbx_seq_one_letter_code
_entity_poly.pdbx_strand_id
1 'polypeptide(L)' 'MICIEADIPQEICDIDDELKAIYHSNDTVCIWIFRTRSDRNRFMDETAGMLKDNREQHFADFYNEGAT' A
#
# COMPACT_ATOMS: atom_id res chain seq x y z
N MET A 1 13.36 11.66 -0.34
CA MET A 1 11.98 12.01 0.06
C MET A 1 11.50 13.09 -0.90
N ILE A 2 10.44 12.81 -1.64
CA ILE A 2 9.73 13.80 -2.47
C ILE A 2 8.43 14.08 -1.73
N CYS A 3 8.09 15.36 -1.55
CA CYS A 3 6.88 15.77 -0.84
C CYS A 3 5.94 16.45 -1.83
N ILE A 4 4.68 16.03 -1.82
CA ILE A 4 3.57 16.68 -2.52
C ILE A 4 2.65 17.21 -1.43
N GLU A 5 2.37 18.50 -1.45
CA GLU A 5 1.45 19.11 -0.49
C GLU A 5 0.02 18.58 -0.76
N ALA A 6 -0.63 18.07 0.28
CA ALA A 6 -1.97 17.50 0.21
C ALA A 6 -2.63 17.53 1.60
N ASP A 7 -3.95 17.63 1.62
CA ASP A 7 -4.75 17.41 2.83
C ASP A 7 -4.90 15.91 3.08
N ILE A 8 -4.05 15.36 3.96
CA ILE A 8 -4.05 13.92 4.29
C ILE A 8 -4.98 13.66 5.48
N PRO A 9 -5.96 12.73 5.37
CA PRO A 9 -6.83 12.37 6.49
C PRO A 9 -6.06 11.84 7.71
N GLN A 10 -6.50 12.19 8.92
CA GLN A 10 -5.82 11.79 10.16
C GLN A 10 -5.71 10.26 10.31
N GLU A 11 -6.74 9.52 9.89
CA GLU A 11 -6.74 8.05 9.89
C GLU A 11 -5.59 7.44 9.05
N ILE A 12 -5.15 8.13 8.00
CA ILE A 12 -3.99 7.72 7.19
C ILE A 12 -2.69 8.07 7.89
N CYS A 13 -2.64 9.21 8.58
CA CYS A 13 -1.49 9.64 9.39
C CYS A 13 -1.25 8.72 10.59
N ASP A 14 -2.30 8.15 11.16
CA ASP A 14 -2.23 7.31 12.37
C ASP A 14 -1.72 5.89 12.12
N ILE A 15 -1.75 5.42 10.86
CA ILE A 15 -1.21 4.11 10.49
C ILE A 15 0.33 4.19 10.52
N ASP A 16 1.00 3.15 11.03
CA ASP A 16 2.46 3.06 11.02
C ASP A 16 3.02 3.00 9.59
N ASP A 17 4.00 3.85 9.26
CA ASP A 17 4.61 3.92 7.93
C ASP A 17 5.37 2.64 7.55
N GLU A 18 5.82 1.83 8.51
CA GLU A 18 6.41 0.52 8.25
C GLU A 18 5.37 -0.51 7.77
N LEU A 19 4.09 -0.23 7.95
CA LEU A 19 2.95 -1.05 7.53
C LEU A 19 2.30 -0.56 6.25
N LYS A 20 2.86 0.46 5.60
CA LYS A 20 2.34 1.00 4.33
C LYS A 20 3.22 0.63 3.15
N ALA A 21 2.60 0.37 2.01
CA ALA A 21 3.22 0.53 0.70
C ALA A 21 2.48 1.63 -0.08
N ILE A 22 3.25 2.56 -0.66
CA ILE A 22 2.72 3.73 -1.36
C ILE A 22 2.97 3.55 -2.85
N TYR A 23 1.90 3.73 -3.62
CA TYR A 23 1.92 3.77 -5.08
C TYR A 23 1.19 5.01 -5.56
N HIS A 24 1.46 5.44 -6.79
CA HIS A 24 0.77 6.58 -7.37
C HIS A 24 0.49 6.36 -8.86
N SER A 25 -0.56 7.01 -9.35
CA SER A 25 -0.81 7.26 -10.78
C SER A 25 -0.56 8.75 -11.07
N ASN A 26 -1.09 9.26 -12.19
CA ASN A 26 -1.08 10.70 -12.48
C ASN A 26 -1.96 11.52 -11.51
N ASP A 27 -2.98 10.89 -10.92
CA ASP A 27 -4.09 11.56 -10.24
C ASP A 27 -4.47 10.92 -8.91
N THR A 28 -3.84 9.80 -8.53
CA THR A 28 -4.13 9.09 -7.29
C THR A 28 -2.87 8.69 -6.55
N VAL A 29 -2.94 8.65 -5.22
CA VAL A 29 -2.00 7.95 -4.35
C VAL A 29 -2.74 6.78 -3.75
N CYS A 30 -2.27 5.57 -4.00
CA CYS A 30 -2.80 4.34 -3.43
C CYS A 30 -1.94 3.93 -2.23
N ILE A 31 -2.57 3.70 -1.08
CA ILE A 31 -1.89 3.25 0.14
C ILE A 31 -2.40 1.85 0.47
N TRP A 32 -1.46 0.94 0.64
CA TRP A 32 -1.72 -0.45 0.95
C TRP A 32 -1.26 -0.70 2.37
N ILE A 33 -2.15 -1.24 3.19
CA ILE A 33 -1.94 -1.37 4.62
C ILE A 33 -1.75 -2.85 4.95
N PHE A 34 -0.70 -3.17 5.69
CA PHE A 34 -0.33 -4.54 6.05
C PHE A 34 -0.40 -4.75 7.55
N ARG A 35 -0.65 -5.99 7.98
CA ARG A 35 -0.64 -6.36 9.40
C ARG A 35 0.77 -6.36 9.98
N THR A 36 1.76 -6.73 9.17
CA THR A 36 3.16 -6.80 9.59
C THR A 36 4.08 -6.20 8.54
N ARG A 37 5.22 -5.69 8.99
CA ARG A 37 6.30 -5.23 8.11
C ARG A 37 6.82 -6.35 7.20
N SER A 38 6.83 -7.59 7.69
CA SER A 38 7.24 -8.76 6.92
C SER A 38 6.30 -9.01 5.73
N ASP A 39 4.99 -8.89 5.94
CA ASP A 39 4.00 -9.01 4.87
C ASP A 39 4.13 -7.87 3.85
N ARG A 40 4.31 -6.63 4.33
CA ARG A 40 4.59 -5.48 3.47
C ARG A 40 5.79 -5.74 2.57
N ASN A 41 6.90 -6.19 3.15
CA ASN A 41 8.13 -6.46 2.40
C ASN A 41 7.95 -7.59 1.37
N ARG A 42 7.34 -8.71 1.79
CA ARG A 42 7.07 -9.85 0.91
C ARG A 42 6.18 -9.46 -0.27
N PHE A 43 5.14 -8.67 -0.02
CA PHE A 43 4.27 -8.14 -1.07
C PHE A 43 5.04 -7.28 -2.10
N MET A 44 5.96 -6.43 -1.65
CA MET A 44 6.79 -5.62 -2.55
C MET A 44 7.66 -6.49 -3.46
N ASP A 45 8.24 -7.55 -2.91
CA ASP A 45 9.08 -8.50 -3.65
C ASP A 45 8.26 -9.34 -4.64
N GLU A 46 7.14 -9.91 -4.19
CA GLU A 46 6.26 -10.77 -5.00
C GLU A 46 5.66 -10.03 -6.19
N THR A 47 5.33 -8.75 -6.03
CA THR A 47 4.62 -7.99 -7.06
C THR A 47 5.53 -7.15 -7.93
N ALA A 48 6.85 -7.28 -7.81
CA ALA A 48 7.81 -6.57 -8.66
C ALA A 48 7.52 -6.82 -10.15
N GLY A 49 7.36 -5.74 -10.93
CA GLY A 49 7.07 -5.82 -12.36
C GLY A 49 5.62 -6.15 -12.74
N MET A 50 4.73 -6.40 -11.78
CA MET A 50 3.30 -6.59 -12.08
C MET A 50 2.64 -5.30 -12.56
N LEU A 51 1.67 -5.44 -13.48
CA LEU A 51 0.71 -4.39 -13.79
C LEU A 51 -0.17 -4.09 -12.56
N LYS A 52 -0.72 -2.88 -12.51
CA LYS A 52 -1.56 -2.41 -11.39
C LYS A 52 -2.66 -3.41 -11.02
N ASP A 53 -3.46 -3.84 -12.00
CA ASP A 53 -4.60 -4.73 -11.77
C ASP A 53 -4.18 -6.10 -11.21
N ASN A 54 -3.08 -6.67 -11.72
CA ASN A 54 -2.54 -7.93 -11.22
C ASN A 54 -2.02 -7.79 -9.79
N ARG A 55 -1.38 -6.66 -9.49
CA ARG A 55 -0.92 -6.34 -8.14
C ARG A 55 -2.11 -6.21 -7.19
N GLU A 56 -3.14 -5.44 -7.57
CA GLU A 56 -4.41 -5.26 -6.82
C GLU A 56 -5.07 -6.60 -6.50
N GLN A 57 -5.16 -7.49 -7.48
CA GLN A 57 -5.68 -8.83 -7.25
C GLN A 57 -4.81 -9.64 -6.28
N HIS A 58 -3.48 -9.58 -6.40
CA HIS A 58 -2.55 -10.26 -5.49
C HIS A 58 -2.69 -9.75 -4.04
N PHE A 59 -3.05 -8.49 -3.83
CA PHE A 59 -3.41 -8.02 -2.48
C PHE A 59 -4.62 -8.74 -1.92
N ALA A 60 -5.69 -8.76 -2.72
CA ALA A 60 -7.01 -9.18 -2.31
C ALA A 60 -6.96 -10.64 -1.91
N ASP A 61 -6.19 -11.42 -2.66
CA ASP A 61 -6.05 -12.86 -2.48
C ASP A 61 -5.19 -13.25 -1.27
N PHE A 62 -4.17 -12.45 -0.91
CA PHE A 62 -3.15 -12.88 0.07
C PHE A 62 -2.97 -11.99 1.31
N TYR A 63 -3.40 -10.73 1.27
CA TYR A 63 -3.07 -9.73 2.30
C TYR A 63 -4.28 -8.94 2.81
N ASN A 64 -5.41 -8.97 2.11
CA ASN A 64 -6.61 -8.21 2.45
C ASN A 64 -7.49 -8.84 3.56
N GLU A 65 -7.06 -9.94 4.16
CA GLU A 65 -7.75 -10.46 5.33
C GLU A 65 -7.57 -9.48 6.51
N GLY A 66 -8.66 -8.93 7.07
CA GLY A 66 -8.65 -8.10 8.27
C GLY A 66 -8.93 -6.61 8.09
N ALA A 67 -9.22 -6.13 6.89
CA ALA A 67 -9.83 -4.81 6.68
C ALA A 67 -11.35 -4.92 6.92
N THR A 68 -11.76 -4.98 8.18
CA THR A 68 -13.14 -4.71 8.62
C THR A 68 -13.14 -3.56 9.59
#